data_AF-A0A6B3GH77-F1
#
_entry.id   AF-A0A6B3GH77-F1
#
_cell.length_a   1.000
_cell.length_b   1.000
_cell.length_c   1.000
_cell.angle_alpha   90.00
_cell.angle_beta   90.00
_cell.angle_gamma   90.00
#
_symmetry.space_group_name_H-M   'P 1'
#
loop_
_entity.id
_entity.type
_entity.pdbx_description
1 polymer ?
#
loop_
_entity_poly.entity_id
_entity_poly.type
_entity_poly.pdbx_seq_one_letter_code
_entity_poly.pdbx_strand_id
1 'polypeptide(L)' 'IAGRNVYLSRVEMGRKLAAEAPVEADLVIATPESGTPAAIGYAEASGIPFGAGLVKNAYVGRTFIQPSQTIRQLGIR' A
#
# COMPACT_ATOMS: atom_id res chain seq x y z
N ILE A 1 -12.07 -13.19 -8.86
CA ILE A 1 -13.35 -12.52 -9.24
C ILE A 1 -13.47 -12.60 -10.75
N ALA A 2 -14.60 -13.08 -11.29
CA ALA A 2 -14.83 -13.20 -12.74
C ALA A 2 -13.66 -13.88 -13.49
N GLY A 3 -13.21 -15.05 -12.99
CA GLY A 3 -12.10 -15.80 -13.59
C GLY A 3 -10.69 -15.21 -13.40
N ARG A 4 -10.55 -14.04 -12.78
CA ARG A 4 -9.26 -13.37 -12.57
C ARG A 4 -8.79 -13.45 -11.12
N ASN A 5 -7.49 -13.69 -10.95
CA ASN A 5 -6.82 -13.60 -9.66
C ASN A 5 -6.55 -12.13 -9.32
N VAL A 6 -7.15 -11.64 -8.23
CA VAL A 6 -7.07 -10.22 -7.83
C VAL A 6 -5.65 -9.80 -7.47
N TYR A 7 -4.87 -10.69 -6.87
CA TYR A 7 -3.46 -10.42 -6.55
C TYR A 7 -2.66 -10.19 -7.84
N LEU A 8 -2.75 -11.12 -8.79
CA LEU A 8 -2.03 -11.00 -10.07
C LEU A 8 -2.47 -9.76 -10.86
N SER A 9 -3.76 -9.43 -10.85
CA SER A 9 -4.26 -8.20 -11.47
C SER A 9 -3.60 -6.95 -10.89
N ARG A 10 -3.39 -6.90 -9.56
CA ARG A 10 -2.73 -5.75 -8.91
C ARG A 10 -1.24 -5.69 -9.20
N VAL A 11 -0.56 -6.84 -9.28
CA VAL A 11 0.85 -6.89 -9.73
C VAL A 11 0.96 -6.31 -11.14
N GLU A 12 0.07 -6.72 -12.04
CA GLU A 12 0.07 -6.23 -13.42
C GLU A 12 -0.21 -4.73 -13.53
N MET A 13 -1.09 -4.18 -12.68
CA MET A 13 -1.29 -2.73 -12.57
C MET A 13 0.03 -2.01 -12.21
N GLY A 14 0.82 -2.56 -11.30
CA GLY A 14 2.13 -2.03 -10.92
C GLY A 14 3.13 -2.01 -12.08
N ARG A 15 3.21 -3.12 -12.83
CA ARG A 15 4.07 -3.22 -14.02
C ARG A 15 3.70 -2.20 -15.09
N LYS A 16 2.40 -2.04 -15.35
CA LYS A 16 1.89 -1.03 -16.28
C LYS A 16 2.25 0.38 -15.84
N LEU A 17 2.09 0.68 -14.55
CA LEU A 17 2.46 1.99 -14.01
C LEU A 17 3.96 2.28 -14.19
N ALA A 18 4.84 1.30 -13.98
CA ALA A 18 6.27 1.48 -14.23
C ALA A 18 6.60 1.78 -15.70
N ALA A 19 5.81 1.24 -16.64
CA ALA A 19 5.96 1.52 -18.07
C ALA A 19 5.38 2.89 -18.46
N GLU A 20 4.24 3.28 -17.90
CA GLU A 20 3.53 4.52 -18.23
C GLU A 20 4.15 5.75 -17.55
N ALA A 21 4.71 5.59 -16.34
CA ALA A 21 5.25 6.67 -15.53
C ALA A 21 6.54 6.23 -14.80
N PRO A 22 7.64 5.98 -15.54
CA PRO A 22 8.92 5.62 -14.93
C PRO A 22 9.51 6.79 -14.13
N VAL A 23 10.32 6.47 -13.13
CA VAL A 23 11.04 7.45 -12.31
C VAL A 23 12.39 6.89 -11.90
N GLU A 24 13.38 7.76 -11.69
CA GLU A 24 14.60 7.39 -10.99
C GLU A 24 14.36 7.47 -9.48
N ALA A 25 14.54 6.34 -8.78
CA ALA A 25 14.45 6.28 -7.33
C ALA A 25 15.31 5.13 -6.80
N ASP A 26 15.71 5.23 -5.53
CA ASP A 26 16.54 4.22 -4.86
C ASP A 26 15.73 3.02 -4.36
N LEU A 27 14.44 3.21 -4.08
CA LEU A 27 13.61 2.22 -3.41
C LEU A 27 12.12 2.39 -3.74
N VAL A 28 11.43 1.27 -3.95
CA VAL A 28 9.97 1.21 -3.99
C VAL A 28 9.44 0.71 -2.65
N ILE A 29 8.51 1.46 -2.05
CA ILE A 29 7.82 1.05 -0.82
C ILE A 29 6.31 1.02 -1.07
N ALA A 30 5.62 0.08 -0.43
CA ALA A 30 4.16 0.01 -0.47
C ALA A 30 3.53 0.86 0.65
N THR A 31 2.37 1.46 0.37
CA THR A 31 1.43 1.78 1.45
C THR A 31 0.66 0.51 1.82
N PRO A 32 0.87 -0.05 3.03
CA PRO A 32 0.28 -1.33 3.42
C PRO A 32 -1.23 -1.24 3.66
N GLU A 33 -2.03 -2.26 3.40
CA GLU A 33 -1.66 -3.59 2.86
C GLU A 33 -2.10 -3.75 1.38
N SER A 34 -3.09 -2.97 0.95
CA SER A 34 -3.70 -3.14 -0.37
C SER A 34 -2.77 -2.79 -1.53
N GLY A 35 -1.83 -1.87 -1.30
CA GLY A 35 -0.86 -1.41 -2.30
C GLY A 35 0.31 -2.37 -2.53
N THR A 36 0.53 -3.35 -1.64
CA THR A 36 1.71 -4.22 -1.67
C THR A 36 1.89 -4.96 -3.01
N PRO A 37 0.88 -5.61 -3.60
CA PRO A 37 1.07 -6.32 -4.86
C PRO A 37 1.43 -5.39 -6.03
N ALA A 38 0.85 -4.18 -6.06
CA ALA A 38 1.15 -3.20 -7.10
C ALA A 38 2.57 -2.65 -6.96
N ALA A 39 3.02 -2.38 -5.74
CA ALA A 39 4.40 -1.94 -5.49
C ALA A 39 5.42 -3.03 -5.88
N ILE A 40 5.13 -4.31 -5.61
CA ILE A 40 5.96 -5.44 -6.06
C ILE A 40 6.04 -5.45 -7.60
N GLY A 41 4.91 -5.36 -8.29
CA GLY A 41 4.90 -5.31 -9.76
C GLY A 41 5.66 -4.11 -10.33
N TYR A 42 5.52 -2.93 -9.72
CA TYR A 42 6.27 -1.74 -10.12
C TYR A 42 7.78 -1.94 -9.95
N ALA A 43 8.22 -2.47 -8.80
CA ALA A 43 9.62 -2.75 -8.51
C ALA A 43 10.22 -3.77 -9.51
N GLU A 44 9.51 -4.86 -9.76
CA GLU A 44 9.92 -5.88 -10.75
C GLU A 44 10.10 -5.30 -12.16
N ALA A 45 9.17 -4.45 -12.61
CA ALA A 45 9.20 -3.88 -13.95
C ALA A 45 10.19 -2.71 -14.10
N SER A 46 10.36 -1.89 -13.06
CA SER A 46 11.28 -0.74 -13.08
C SER A 46 12.73 -1.14 -12.77
N GLY A 47 12.97 -2.30 -12.16
CA GLY A 47 14.29 -2.74 -11.69
C GLY A 47 14.74 -2.09 -10.37
N ILE A 48 13.92 -1.19 -9.80
CA ILE A 48 14.19 -0.54 -8.51
C ILE A 48 13.87 -1.55 -7.40
N PRO A 49 14.75 -1.73 -6.39
CA PRO A 49 14.50 -2.69 -5.32
C PRO A 49 13.25 -2.34 -4.52
N PHE A 50 12.53 -3.38 -4.10
CA PHE A 50 11.39 -3.25 -3.19
C PHE A 50 11.85 -3.33 -1.74
N GLY A 51 11.33 -2.45 -0.87
CA GLY A 51 11.61 -2.43 0.56
C GLY A 51 10.37 -2.24 1.42
N ALA A 52 10.42 -2.76 2.65
CA ALA A 52 9.41 -2.51 3.66
C ALA A 52 9.70 -1.19 4.39
N GLY A 53 9.10 -0.08 3.93
CA GLY A 53 9.25 1.24 4.56
C GLY A 53 8.13 1.63 5.53
N LEU A 54 6.96 1.00 5.44
CA LEU A 54 5.79 1.32 6.25
C LEU A 54 5.18 0.05 6.84
N VAL A 55 4.76 0.14 8.10
CA VAL A 55 4.03 -0.93 8.80
C VAL A 55 2.68 -0.40 9.22
N LYS A 56 1.60 -1.06 8.79
CA LYS A 56 0.25 -0.72 9.24
C LYS A 56 0.07 -1.19 10.68
N ASN A 57 -0.40 -0.30 11.56
CA ASN A 57 -0.88 -0.70 12.87
C ASN A 57 -2.19 -1.50 12.68
N ALA A 58 -2.14 -2.81 12.93
CA ALA A 58 -3.28 -3.71 12.76
C ALA A 58 -4.39 -3.50 13.81
N TYR A 59 -4.09 -2.79 14.89
CA TYR A 59 -4.99 -2.57 16.03
C TYR A 59 -5.69 -1.21 15.99
N VAL A 60 -5.47 -0.41 14.94
CA VAL A 60 -6.12 0.89 14.80
C VAL A 60 -7.56 0.71 14.31
N GLY A 61 -8.50 1.04 15.20
CA GLY A 61 -9.92 1.13 14.87
C GLY A 61 -10.29 2.47 14.28
N ARG A 62 -11.49 2.56 13.69
CA ARG A 62 -12.08 3.87 13.36
C ARG A 62 -12.56 4.54 14.65
N THR A 63 -12.24 5.81 14.87
CA THR A 63 -12.86 6.58 15.95
C THR A 63 -14.20 7.14 15.49
N PHE A 64 -15.24 7.02 16.31
CA PHE A 64 -16.51 7.73 16.10
C PHE A 64 -16.39 9.20 16.55
N ILE A 65 -17.34 10.04 16.16
CA ILE A 65 -17.45 11.40 16.71
C ILE A 65 -17.73 11.25 18.21
N GLN A 66 -16.77 11.65 19.04
CA GLN A 66 -16.87 11.63 20.49
C GLN A 66 -17.07 13.07 20.99
N PRO A 67 -17.88 13.30 22.02
CA PRO A 67 -18.19 14.64 22.53
C PRO A 67 -16.98 15.36 23.15
N SER A 68 -15.87 14.65 23.42
CA SER A 68 -14.63 15.26 23.90
C SER A 68 -13.38 14.67 23.24
N GLN A 69 -12.37 15.53 23.09
CA GLN A 69 -11.07 15.17 22.49
C GLN A 69 -10.33 14.12 23.34
N THR A 70 -10.49 14.14 24.66
CA THR A 70 -9.87 13.18 25.59
C THR A 70 -10.35 11.75 25.33
N ILE A 71 -11.65 11.56 25.10
CA ILE A 71 -12.22 10.24 24.79
C ILE A 71 -11.77 9.77 23.40
N ARG A 72 -11.65 10.69 22.44
CA ARG A 72 -11.11 10.38 21.10
C ARG A 72 -9.67 9.89 21.15
N GLN A 73 -8.80 10.54 21.94
CA GLN A 73 -7.39 10.17 22.05
C GLN A 73 -7.19 8.78 22.67
N LEU A 74 -8.06 8.34 23.59
CA LEU A 74 -8.00 7.00 24.18
C LEU A 74 -8.25 5.87 23.17
N GLY A 75 -8.99 6.15 22.08
CA GLY A 75 -9.28 5.18 21.01
C GLY A 75 -8.21 5.11 19.92
N ILE A 76 -7.19 5.97 19.97
CA ILE A 76 -6.06 5.99 19.05
C ILE A 76 -4.86 5.42 19.83
N ARG A 77 -4.51 4.17 19.56
CA ARG A 77 -3.28 3.50 20.05
C ARG A 77 -2.45 3.00 18.89
#